data_AF-A0A9N9IA49-F1
#
_entry.id   AF-A0A9N9IA49-F1
#
_cell.length_a   1.000
_cell.length_b   1.000
_cell.length_c   1.000
_cell.angle_alpha   90.00
_cell.angle_beta   90.00
_cell.angle_gamma   90.00
#
_symmetry.space_group_name_H-M   'P 1'
#
loop_
_entity.id
_entity.type
_entity.pdbx_description
1 polymer ?
#
loop_
_entity_poly.entity_id
_entity_poly.type
_entity_poly.pdbx_seq_one_letter_code
_entity_poly.pdbx_strand_id
1 'polypeptide(L)'
;TYDGGIGGEPGLEAHGGYAFCGLAAMEILGKTDLLDIPSLFVGRPNKLVDGCYSFWVGALFPVLEAIMTRQQLEKNNTNCEELHEFVEALQEYLLIACQYPKGGLIDKPKRSPDYYHTCYCLSGLSTSQHHVIYDVEKATSSGVKQGELNAGDRSLLWSEDETRILILGDPNNIVVS
;
A
#
# COMPACT_ATOMS: atom_id res chain seq x y z
N THR A 1 7.59 -17.22 0.61
CA THR A 1 8.02 -18.00 -0.59
C THR A 1 9.54 -17.94 -0.67
N TYR A 2 10.19 -18.63 -1.61
CA TYR A 2 11.68 -18.58 -1.69
C TYR A 2 12.19 -17.17 -2.07
N ASP A 3 11.37 -16.37 -2.75
CA ASP A 3 11.64 -14.98 -3.12
C ASP A 3 11.28 -13.97 -2.01
N GLY A 4 10.93 -14.43 -0.80
CA GLY A 4 10.54 -13.55 0.32
C GLY A 4 9.08 -13.06 0.29
N GLY A 5 8.39 -13.11 -0.86
CA GLY A 5 6.98 -12.69 -0.96
C GLY A 5 5.97 -13.72 -0.42
N ILE A 6 4.68 -13.37 -0.42
CA ILE A 6 3.57 -14.24 0.03
C ILE A 6 2.83 -14.79 -1.20
N GLY A 7 2.62 -16.11 -1.22
CA GLY A 7 1.82 -16.81 -2.22
C GLY A 7 0.45 -17.20 -1.68
N GLY A 8 -0.45 -17.67 -2.56
CA GLY A 8 -1.81 -18.05 -2.17
C GLY A 8 -1.86 -19.28 -1.26
N GLU A 9 -0.86 -20.15 -1.37
CA GLU A 9 -0.67 -21.35 -0.56
C GLU A 9 0.84 -21.61 -0.33
N PRO A 10 1.21 -22.41 0.67
CA PRO A 10 2.61 -22.79 0.89
C PRO A 10 3.25 -23.39 -0.36
N GLY A 11 4.42 -22.86 -0.75
CA GLY A 11 5.19 -23.32 -1.90
C GLY A 11 4.79 -22.72 -3.26
N LEU A 12 3.72 -21.92 -3.33
CA LEU A 12 3.34 -21.23 -4.57
C LEU A 12 4.12 -19.92 -4.78
N GLU A 13 4.07 -19.39 -6.00
CA GLU A 13 4.70 -18.12 -6.39
C GLU A 13 4.21 -16.95 -5.52
N ALA A 14 5.09 -16.01 -5.21
CA ALA A 14 4.71 -14.75 -4.60
C ALA A 14 3.72 -13.99 -5.50
N HIS A 15 2.81 -13.22 -4.91
CA HIS A 15 1.85 -12.42 -5.68
C HIS A 15 1.46 -11.17 -4.92
N GLY A 16 1.46 -9.99 -5.57
CA GLY A 16 1.11 -8.72 -4.92
C GLY A 16 -0.21 -8.77 -4.14
N GLY A 17 -1.28 -9.31 -4.74
CA GLY A 17 -2.56 -9.49 -4.06
C GLY A 17 -2.50 -10.38 -2.80
N TYR A 18 -1.75 -11.49 -2.83
CA TYR A 18 -1.60 -12.36 -1.65
C TYR A 18 -0.63 -11.75 -0.62
N ALA A 19 0.35 -10.98 -1.07
CA ALA A 19 1.21 -10.17 -0.21
C ALA A 19 0.40 -9.15 0.58
N PHE A 20 -0.47 -8.39 -0.08
CA PHE A 20 -1.37 -7.45 0.62
C PHE A 20 -2.28 -8.17 1.60
N CYS A 21 -3.01 -9.20 1.16
CA CYS A 21 -3.94 -9.93 2.04
C CYS A 21 -3.21 -10.55 3.24
N GLY A 22 -2.04 -11.17 3.01
CA GLY A 22 -1.24 -11.77 4.06
C GLY A 22 -0.70 -10.75 5.05
N LEU A 23 -0.08 -9.66 4.56
CA LEU A 23 0.47 -8.62 5.42
C LEU A 23 -0.63 -7.93 6.23
N ALA A 24 -1.73 -7.52 5.59
CA ALA A 24 -2.86 -6.86 6.26
C ALA A 24 -3.52 -7.78 7.30
N ALA A 25 -3.67 -9.07 7.02
CA ALA A 25 -4.17 -10.03 7.99
C ALA A 25 -3.24 -10.15 9.20
N MET A 26 -1.93 -10.26 8.98
CA MET A 26 -0.95 -10.33 10.07
C MET A 26 -0.89 -9.03 10.89
N GLU A 27 -1.09 -7.88 10.25
CA GLU A 27 -1.21 -6.59 10.91
C GLU A 27 -2.44 -6.53 11.83
N ILE A 28 -3.62 -6.88 11.31
CA ILE A 28 -4.87 -6.94 12.09
C ILE A 28 -4.72 -7.90 13.28
N LEU A 29 -4.10 -9.06 13.07
CA LEU A 29 -3.85 -10.06 14.11
C LEU A 29 -2.75 -9.66 15.09
N GLY A 30 -1.94 -8.64 14.77
CA GLY A 30 -0.81 -8.25 15.60
C GLY A 30 0.31 -9.28 15.63
N LYS A 31 0.53 -9.96 14.49
CA LYS A 31 1.47 -11.07 14.34
C LYS A 31 2.56 -10.80 13.31
N THR A 32 2.80 -9.53 12.98
CA THR A 32 3.80 -9.13 11.98
C THR A 32 5.23 -9.49 12.35
N ASP A 33 5.49 -9.85 13.61
CA ASP A 33 6.73 -10.46 14.11
C ASP A 33 7.00 -11.85 13.52
N LEU A 34 5.98 -12.52 12.97
CA LEU A 34 6.12 -13.82 12.30
C LEU A 34 6.50 -13.70 10.81
N LEU A 35 6.57 -12.47 10.28
CA LEU A 35 6.97 -12.20 8.91
C LEU A 35 8.40 -11.65 8.87
N ASP A 36 9.17 -12.05 7.85
CA ASP A 36 10.43 -11.42 7.52
C ASP A 36 10.18 -10.12 6.75
N ILE A 37 9.86 -9.05 7.50
CA ILE A 37 9.48 -7.74 6.95
C ILE A 37 10.60 -7.13 6.08
N PRO A 38 11.88 -7.09 6.49
CA PRO A 38 12.95 -6.52 5.66
C PRO A 38 13.11 -7.19 4.29
N SER A 39 12.79 -8.48 4.20
CA SER A 39 12.94 -9.28 2.97
C SER A 39 11.62 -9.48 2.22
N LEU A 40 10.52 -8.83 2.61
CA LEU A 40 9.21 -9.05 2.01
C LEU A 40 9.18 -8.54 0.56
N PHE A 41 9.16 -9.47 -0.39
CA PHE A 41 9.04 -9.14 -1.82
C PHE A 41 7.58 -8.92 -2.23
N VAL A 42 7.33 -7.80 -2.91
CA VAL A 42 5.99 -7.28 -3.20
C VAL A 42 5.70 -7.29 -4.71
N GLY A 43 5.64 -8.46 -5.33
CA GLY A 43 5.32 -8.54 -6.77
C GLY A 43 5.31 -9.95 -7.36
N ARG A 44 5.25 -10.00 -8.69
CA ARG A 44 5.59 -11.16 -9.51
C ARG A 44 6.64 -10.77 -10.53
N PRO A 45 7.90 -11.20 -10.40
CA PRO A 45 8.94 -10.79 -11.33
C PRO A 45 8.60 -11.26 -12.75
N ASN A 46 8.97 -10.47 -13.74
CA ASN A 46 8.79 -10.79 -15.17
C ASN A 46 7.32 -10.95 -15.64
N LYS A 47 6.37 -10.31 -14.96
CA LYS A 47 4.98 -10.19 -15.43
C LYS A 47 4.70 -8.76 -15.93
N LEU A 48 3.66 -8.64 -16.76
CA LEU A 48 3.21 -7.33 -17.24
C LEU A 48 2.60 -6.52 -16.10
N VAL A 49 2.74 -5.21 -16.19
CA VAL A 49 2.03 -4.24 -15.35
C VAL A 49 0.52 -4.36 -15.55
N ASP A 50 -0.23 -4.06 -14.49
CA ASP A 50 -1.69 -4.03 -14.44
C ASP A 50 -2.11 -3.01 -13.39
N GLY A 51 -3.02 -2.11 -13.78
CA GLY A 51 -3.53 -1.01 -12.97
C GLY A 51 -4.04 -1.43 -11.60
N CYS A 52 -4.61 -2.62 -11.42
CA CYS A 52 -5.10 -3.03 -10.10
C CYS A 52 -3.98 -3.24 -9.07
N TYR A 53 -2.74 -3.49 -9.51
CA TYR A 53 -1.60 -3.59 -8.60
C TYR A 53 -1.15 -2.25 -8.04
N SER A 54 -1.66 -1.12 -8.54
CA SER A 54 -1.46 0.17 -7.87
C SER A 54 -1.96 0.12 -6.42
N PHE A 55 -3.06 -0.58 -6.15
CA PHE A 55 -3.50 -0.87 -4.79
C PHE A 55 -2.78 -2.08 -4.20
N TRP A 56 -2.85 -3.25 -4.85
CA TRP A 56 -2.35 -4.49 -4.24
C TRP A 56 -0.85 -4.48 -3.92
N VAL A 57 -0.06 -3.68 -4.62
CA VAL A 57 1.36 -3.45 -4.30
C VAL A 57 1.56 -2.10 -3.61
N GLY A 58 0.93 -1.02 -4.09
CA GLY A 58 1.10 0.31 -3.51
C GLY A 58 0.64 0.42 -2.05
N ALA A 59 -0.44 -0.27 -1.67
CA ALA A 59 -0.94 -0.27 -0.30
C ALA A 59 -0.09 -1.07 0.70
N LEU A 60 0.94 -1.79 0.23
CA LEU A 60 1.91 -2.44 1.12
C LEU A 60 2.85 -1.41 1.76
N PHE A 61 3.21 -0.35 1.05
CA PHE A 61 4.18 0.64 1.53
C PHE A 61 3.81 1.31 2.87
N PRO A 62 2.62 1.91 3.04
CA PRO A 62 2.25 2.51 4.33
C PRO A 62 2.16 1.46 5.45
N VAL A 63 1.70 0.25 5.15
CA VAL A 63 1.64 -0.85 6.12
C VAL A 63 3.04 -1.28 6.57
N LEU A 64 3.96 -1.45 5.62
CA LEU A 64 5.35 -1.79 5.89
C LEU A 64 6.05 -0.68 6.67
N GLU A 65 5.87 0.59 6.28
CA GLU A 65 6.43 1.73 6.99
C GLU A 65 5.97 1.76 8.46
N ALA A 66 4.68 1.55 8.72
CA ALA A 66 4.14 1.48 10.07
C ALA A 66 4.70 0.30 10.88
N ILE A 67 4.87 -0.88 10.26
CA ILE A 67 5.45 -2.06 10.92
C ILE A 67 6.92 -1.81 11.25
N MET A 68 7.72 -1.36 10.29
CA MET A 68 9.14 -1.09 10.47
C MET A 68 9.38 -0.02 11.56
N THR A 69 8.57 1.04 11.56
CA THR A 69 8.63 2.10 12.58
C THR A 69 8.36 1.54 13.98
N ARG A 70 7.31 0.72 14.15
CA ARG A 70 6.98 0.13 15.45
C ARG A 70 7.99 -0.92 15.92
N GLN A 71 8.52 -1.71 15.00
CA GLN A 71 9.52 -2.73 15.30
C GLN A 71 10.94 -2.16 15.43
N GLN A 72 11.12 -0.85 15.22
CA GLN A 72 12.43 -0.17 15.23
C GLN A 72 13.42 -0.84 14.29
N LEU A 73 12.92 -1.38 13.17
CA LEU A 73 13.78 -1.97 12.15
C LEU A 73 14.54 -0.85 11.47
N GLU A 74 15.85 -1.05 11.28
CA GLU A 74 16.65 -0.13 10.49
C GLU A 74 15.99 0.04 9.12
N LYS A 75 15.66 1.28 8.77
CA LYS A 75 15.31 1.59 7.39
C LYS A 75 16.58 1.26 6.59
N ASN A 76 16.55 0.17 5.82
CA ASN A 76 17.45 0.07 4.67
C ASN A 76 17.31 1.40 3.93
N ASN A 77 18.42 1.97 3.45
CA ASN A 77 18.46 3.25 2.73
C ASN A 77 17.69 3.18 1.39
N THR A 78 16.42 2.78 1.36
CA THR A 78 15.49 3.23 0.34
C THR A 78 15.46 4.73 0.50
N ASN A 79 16.18 5.40 -0.40
CA ASN A 79 16.30 6.83 -0.36
C ASN A 79 14.88 7.42 -0.46
N CYS A 80 14.54 8.40 0.37
CA CYS A 80 13.23 9.06 0.31
C CYS A 80 12.92 9.55 -1.12
N GLU A 81 13.95 9.84 -1.90
CA GLU A 81 13.88 10.19 -3.31
C GLU A 81 13.34 9.04 -4.19
N GLU A 82 13.77 7.79 -3.99
CA GLU A 82 13.29 6.63 -4.78
C GLU A 82 11.81 6.36 -4.55
N LEU A 83 11.35 6.48 -3.30
CA LEU A 83 9.93 6.34 -2.97
C LEU A 83 9.11 7.49 -3.57
N HIS A 84 9.64 8.71 -3.55
CA HIS A 84 8.99 9.87 -4.16
C HIS A 84 8.83 9.69 -5.67
N GLU A 85 9.89 9.31 -6.37
CA GLU A 85 9.87 9.02 -7.81
C GLU A 85 8.89 7.88 -8.14
N PHE A 86 8.86 6.82 -7.34
CA PHE A 86 7.90 5.73 -7.51
C PHE A 86 6.45 6.20 -7.39
N VAL A 87 6.15 7.03 -6.38
CA VAL A 87 4.82 7.56 -6.14
C VAL A 87 4.37 8.47 -7.30
N GLU A 88 5.25 9.35 -7.79
CA GLU A 88 4.95 10.19 -8.96
C GLU A 88 4.68 9.32 -10.21
N ALA A 89 5.56 8.36 -10.49
CA ALA A 89 5.40 7.46 -11.63
C ALA A 89 4.11 6.62 -11.56
N LEU A 90 3.68 6.24 -10.36
CA LEU A 90 2.42 5.53 -10.15
C LEU A 90 1.22 6.42 -10.49
N GLN A 91 1.24 7.68 -10.05
CA GLN A 91 0.20 8.65 -10.42
C GLN A 91 0.17 8.90 -11.93
N GLU A 92 1.33 9.07 -12.57
CA GLU A 92 1.41 9.20 -14.05
C GLU A 92 0.79 8.00 -14.75
N TYR A 93 1.13 6.78 -14.33
CA TYR A 93 0.59 5.57 -14.93
C TYR A 93 -0.93 5.50 -14.81
N LEU A 94 -1.48 5.83 -13.64
CA LEU A 94 -2.92 5.82 -13.41
C LEU A 94 -3.64 6.90 -14.22
N LEU A 95 -3.11 8.13 -14.25
CA LEU A 95 -3.70 9.26 -14.93
C LEU A 95 -3.56 9.19 -16.46
N ILE A 96 -2.46 8.65 -16.99
CA ILE A 96 -2.19 8.65 -18.42
C ILE A 96 -2.57 7.31 -19.08
N ALA A 97 -2.26 6.18 -18.45
CA ALA A 97 -2.38 4.87 -19.09
C ALA A 97 -3.62 4.09 -18.66
N CYS A 98 -4.19 4.37 -17.48
CA CYS A 98 -5.30 3.59 -16.92
C CYS A 98 -6.67 4.25 -17.06
N GLN A 99 -6.77 5.48 -17.58
CA GLN A 99 -8.07 6.12 -17.80
C GLN A 99 -8.72 5.69 -19.11
N TYR A 100 -9.99 5.28 -19.07
CA TYR A 100 -10.75 4.99 -20.29
C TYR A 100 -11.45 6.26 -20.82
N PRO A 101 -11.38 6.58 -22.12
CA PRO A 101 -11.94 7.83 -22.67
C PRO A 101 -13.45 8.04 -22.45
N LYS A 102 -14.21 6.99 -22.15
CA LYS A 102 -15.66 7.07 -21.89
C LYS A 102 -16.02 6.85 -20.41
N GLY A 103 -15.02 6.89 -19.51
CA GLY A 103 -15.19 6.68 -18.08
C GLY A 103 -14.80 5.28 -17.61
N GLY A 104 -14.42 5.19 -16.33
CA GLY A 104 -13.84 4.00 -15.71
C GLY A 104 -12.33 3.90 -15.90
N LEU A 105 -11.68 3.05 -15.11
CA LEU A 105 -10.26 2.74 -15.24
C LEU A 105 -10.04 1.30 -15.73
N ILE A 106 -8.89 1.08 -16.32
CA ILE A 106 -8.51 -0.16 -17.01
C ILE A 106 -7.24 -0.76 -16.41
N ASP A 107 -7.08 -2.06 -16.62
CA ASP A 107 -5.83 -2.81 -16.40
C ASP A 107 -4.63 -2.13 -17.11
N LYS A 108 -4.71 -1.99 -18.44
CA LYS A 108 -3.64 -1.40 -19.27
C LYS A 108 -4.22 -0.91 -20.60
N PRO A 109 -3.50 -0.09 -21.39
CA PRO A 109 -3.98 0.37 -22.68
C PRO A 109 -4.50 -0.77 -23.58
N LYS A 110 -5.60 -0.50 -24.29
CA LYS A 110 -6.33 -1.45 -25.15
C LYS A 110 -7.17 -2.50 -24.41
N ARG A 111 -7.36 -2.37 -23.09
CA ARG A 111 -8.36 -3.12 -22.32
C ARG A 111 -9.65 -2.32 -22.13
N SER A 112 -10.72 -3.02 -21.77
CA SER A 112 -12.01 -2.42 -21.43
C SER A 112 -12.05 -2.04 -19.96
N PRO A 113 -12.79 -0.99 -19.57
CA PRO A 113 -12.98 -0.66 -18.17
C PRO A 113 -13.91 -1.66 -17.49
N ASP A 114 -13.69 -1.86 -16.20
CA ASP A 114 -14.57 -2.61 -15.33
C ASP A 114 -14.55 -2.02 -13.90
N TYR A 115 -15.47 -2.48 -13.06
CA TYR A 115 -15.60 -1.96 -11.69
C TYR A 115 -14.41 -2.32 -10.81
N TYR A 116 -13.75 -3.44 -11.08
CA TYR A 116 -12.62 -3.93 -10.29
C TYR A 116 -11.40 -3.02 -10.50
N HIS A 117 -10.99 -2.78 -11.75
CA HIS A 117 -9.89 -1.88 -12.08
C HIS A 117 -10.25 -0.45 -11.74
N THR A 118 -11.50 -0.01 -11.94
CA THR A 118 -11.93 1.33 -11.49
C THR A 118 -11.70 1.51 -9.99
N CYS A 119 -12.14 0.54 -9.17
CA CYS A 119 -11.95 0.60 -7.72
C CYS A 119 -10.47 0.60 -7.34
N TYR A 120 -9.71 -0.41 -7.77
CA TYR A 120 -8.33 -0.58 -7.31
C TYR A 120 -7.35 0.43 -7.90
N CYS A 121 -7.60 0.94 -9.12
CA CYS A 121 -6.82 2.06 -9.64
C CYS A 121 -7.05 3.34 -8.82
N LEU A 122 -8.30 3.63 -8.42
CA LEU A 122 -8.60 4.79 -7.56
C LEU A 122 -8.06 4.61 -6.14
N SER A 123 -8.16 3.41 -5.57
CA SER A 123 -7.57 3.10 -4.26
C SER A 123 -6.05 3.25 -4.28
N GLY A 124 -5.39 2.79 -5.34
CA GLY A 124 -3.95 3.00 -5.54
C GLY A 124 -3.59 4.47 -5.75
N LEU A 125 -4.41 5.23 -6.49
CA LEU A 125 -4.22 6.67 -6.66
C LEU A 125 -4.29 7.39 -5.31
N SER A 126 -5.31 7.09 -4.50
CA SER A 126 -5.45 7.60 -3.13
C SER A 126 -4.21 7.27 -2.29
N THR A 127 -3.79 6.01 -2.26
CA THR A 127 -2.60 5.61 -1.47
C THR A 127 -1.30 6.31 -1.95
N SER A 128 -1.21 6.68 -3.23
CA SER A 128 -0.08 7.43 -3.76
C SER A 128 -0.16 8.94 -3.50
N GLN A 129 -1.34 9.47 -3.20
CA GLN A 129 -1.54 10.90 -2.92
C GLN A 129 -1.42 11.23 -1.44
N HIS A 130 -1.83 10.31 -0.57
CA HIS A 130 -1.98 10.53 0.87
C HIS A 130 -0.93 9.74 1.64
N HIS A 131 -0.13 10.42 2.47
CA HIS A 131 0.77 9.75 3.40
C HIS A 131 -0.01 9.31 4.64
N VAL A 132 -0.28 8.01 4.73
CA VAL A 132 -1.00 7.43 5.88
C VAL A 132 0.01 6.93 6.91
N ILE A 133 -0.16 7.36 8.16
CA ILE A 133 0.68 7.00 9.30
C ILE A 133 -0.11 6.21 10.33
N TYR A 134 0.61 5.45 11.15
CA TYR A 134 0.04 4.76 12.31
C TYR A 134 0.35 5.57 13.57
N ASP A 135 -0.62 6.35 14.03
CA ASP A 135 -0.50 7.27 15.16
C ASP A 135 -0.65 6.54 16.49
N VAL A 136 0.49 6.12 17.04
CA VAL A 136 0.57 5.51 18.37
C VAL A 136 0.25 6.49 19.50
N GLU A 137 0.42 7.80 19.27
CA GLU A 137 0.19 8.82 20.29
C GLU A 137 -1.31 8.98 20.58
N LYS A 138 -2.15 8.80 19.56
CA LYS A 138 -3.63 8.73 19.68
C LYS A 138 -4.09 7.64 20.65
N ALA A 139 -3.40 6.49 20.68
CA ALA A 139 -3.66 5.44 21.66
C ALA A 139 -3.19 5.80 23.07
N THR A 140 -1.98 6.34 23.20
CA THR A 140 -1.42 6.71 24.52
C THR A 140 -2.17 7.85 25.19
N SER A 141 -2.77 8.76 24.40
CA SER A 141 -3.62 9.85 24.87
C SER A 141 -4.90 9.35 25.56
N SER A 142 -5.31 8.11 25.28
CA SER A 142 -6.42 7.42 25.97
C SER A 142 -5.99 6.64 27.21
N GLY A 143 -4.71 6.69 27.59
CA GLY A 143 -4.15 6.01 28.77
C GLY A 143 -3.94 4.50 28.62
N VAL A 144 -4.10 3.94 27.42
CA VAL A 144 -3.93 2.50 27.14
C VAL A 144 -2.52 2.23 26.63
N LYS A 145 -1.82 1.24 27.20
CA LYS A 145 -0.49 0.83 26.71
C LYS A 145 -0.64 0.11 25.37
N GLN A 146 0.32 0.30 24.47
CA GLN A 146 0.28 -0.31 23.13
C GLN A 146 0.12 -1.86 23.16
N GLY A 147 0.73 -2.53 24.14
CA GLY A 147 0.60 -3.99 24.33
C GLY A 147 -0.75 -4.46 24.88
N GLU A 148 -1.63 -3.53 25.28
CA GLU A 148 -2.95 -3.81 25.84
C GLU A 148 -4.09 -3.53 24.84
N LEU A 149 -3.77 -2.94 23.69
CA LEU A 149 -4.75 -2.62 22.64
C LEU A 149 -5.22 -3.90 21.94
N ASN A 150 -6.54 -4.07 21.84
CA ASN A 150 -7.10 -5.16 21.03
C ASN A 150 -7.01 -4.82 19.52
N ALA A 151 -7.31 -5.80 18.67
CA ALA A 151 -7.25 -5.63 17.21
C ALA A 151 -8.10 -4.45 16.70
N GLY A 152 -9.30 -4.27 17.24
CA GLY A 152 -10.22 -3.19 16.84
C GLY A 152 -9.69 -1.80 17.22
N ASP A 153 -9.16 -1.64 18.43
CA ASP A 153 -8.60 -0.35 18.88
C ASP A 153 -7.43 0.07 17.99
N ARG A 154 -6.57 -0.89 17.64
CA ARG A 154 -5.43 -0.66 16.73
C ARG A 154 -5.86 -0.25 15.32
N SER A 155 -6.99 -0.76 14.83
CA SER A 155 -7.52 -0.38 13.52
C SER A 155 -7.93 1.09 13.42
N LEU A 156 -8.14 1.79 14.56
CA LEU A 156 -8.53 3.21 14.60
C LEU A 156 -7.34 4.18 14.73
N LEU A 157 -6.12 3.66 14.74
CA LEU A 157 -4.89 4.44 14.90
C LEU A 157 -4.28 4.90 13.58
N TRP A 158 -4.83 4.49 12.43
CA TRP A 158 -4.43 5.05 11.15
C TRP A 158 -4.92 6.50 11.04
N SER A 159 -4.05 7.39 10.59
CA SER A 159 -4.33 8.80 10.32
C SER A 159 -3.54 9.25 9.09
N GLU A 160 -3.92 10.40 8.54
CA GLU A 160 -3.25 11.02 7.41
C GLU A 160 -2.29 12.10 7.91
N ASP A 161 -1.06 12.13 7.38
CA ASP A 161 -0.16 13.27 7.50
C ASP A 161 -0.51 14.30 6.43
N GLU A 162 -1.38 15.25 6.79
CA GLU A 162 -1.85 16.32 5.90
C GLU A 162 -0.72 17.21 5.35
N THR A 163 0.48 17.17 5.95
CA THR A 163 1.64 17.93 5.47
C THR A 163 2.35 17.24 4.29
N ARG A 164 2.00 15.98 4.01
CA ARG A 164 2.66 15.12 3.01
C ARG A 164 1.68 14.57 1.98
N ILE A 165 0.84 15.47 1.45
CA ILE A 165 -0.02 15.19 0.30
C ILE A 165 0.75 15.53 -0.99
N LEU A 166 0.75 14.61 -1.95
CA LEU A 166 1.37 14.79 -3.26
C LEU A 166 0.34 14.58 -4.37
N ILE A 167 -0.05 15.66 -5.05
CA ILE A 167 -0.98 15.59 -6.19
C ILE A 167 -0.22 15.88 -7.47
N LEU A 168 -0.14 14.90 -8.37
CA LEU A 168 0.53 15.09 -9.64
C LEU A 168 -0.38 15.78 -10.67
N GLY A 169 0.14 16.84 -11.31
CA GLY A 169 -0.56 17.57 -12.37
C GLY A 169 -1.55 18.60 -11.84
N ASP A 170 -2.82 18.46 -12.20
CA ASP A 170 -3.88 19.39 -11.79
C ASP A 170 -4.30 19.11 -10.33
N PRO A 171 -4.44 20.13 -9.45
CA PRO A 171 -4.89 19.93 -8.08
C PRO A 171 -6.26 19.22 -7.96
N ASN A 172 -7.10 19.26 -8.99
CA ASN A 172 -8.38 18.55 -9.03
C ASN A 172 -8.23 17.04 -9.29
N ASN A 173 -7.00 16.54 -9.50
CA ASN A 173 -6.72 15.10 -9.56
C ASN A 173 -6.76 14.44 -8.18
N ILE A 174 -6.91 15.22 -7.10
CA ILE A 174 -7.06 14.70 -5.74
C ILE A 174 -8.27 13.77 -5.64
N VAL A 175 -8.05 12.59 -5.04
CA VAL A 175 -9.12 11.69 -4.61
C VAL A 175 -9.20 11.69 -3.09
N VAL A 176 -10.18 10.99 -2.51
CA VAL A 176 -10.32 10.90 -1.05
C VAL A 176 -9.27 9.95 -0.45
N SER A 177 -8.82 10.24 0.77
CA SER A 177 -7.99 9.32 1.57
C SER A 177 -8.76 8.12 2.10
#